data_AF-A0A7K3S0Y5-F1
#
_entry.id   AF-A0A7K3S0Y5-F1
#
_cell.length_a   1.000
_cell.length_b   1.000
_cell.length_c   1.000
_cell.angle_alpha   90.00
_cell.angle_beta   90.00
_cell.angle_gamma   90.00
#
_symmetry.space_group_name_H-M   'P 1'
#
loop_
_entity.id
_entity.type
_entity.pdbx_description
1 polymer ?
#
loop_
_entity_poly.entity_id
_entity_poly.type
_entity_poly.pdbx_seq_one_letter_code
_entity_poly.pdbx_strand_id
1 'polypeptide(L)'
;MTPTSLVREGAKSDRAVWCTECEELVSISDITLDWFNFLLIAQLLPIQEQALPADPSVAALRAPDEASRERAPAARPASGRGHRPKGSTTPRAKSICLTSGCLIPSMRDGRCPDHQARKSWNRTSARNTSRPRDWSKRRSRTLARDRFTCQRCGSRKELEVDHIVPVARGGSWEEDNLWVLCKRCHKRKTYSEGRP
;
A
#
# COMPACT_ATOMS: atom_id res chain seq x y z
N MET A 1 -55.18 -37.45 20.46
CA MET A 1 -54.77 -37.36 21.88
C MET A 1 -53.56 -38.24 22.09
N THR A 2 -52.52 -37.70 22.77
CA THR A 2 -51.15 -38.21 23.05
C THR A 2 -50.12 -38.16 21.90
N PRO A 3 -48.82 -37.95 22.17
CA PRO A 3 -48.18 -37.26 23.30
C PRO A 3 -47.18 -36.15 22.90
N THR A 4 -46.96 -35.23 23.83
CA THR A 4 -45.92 -34.21 23.88
C THR A 4 -44.52 -34.84 23.85
N SER A 5 -43.70 -34.50 22.84
CA SER A 5 -42.25 -34.76 22.87
C SER A 5 -41.50 -33.43 23.06
N LEU A 6 -41.01 -33.22 24.28
CA LEU A 6 -39.97 -32.28 24.64
C LEU A 6 -38.71 -32.56 23.81
N VAL A 7 -38.33 -31.66 22.91
CA VAL A 7 -36.98 -31.62 22.35
C VAL A 7 -36.18 -30.55 23.10
N ARG A 8 -35.16 -31.04 23.78
CA ARG A 8 -34.20 -30.33 24.62
C ARG A 8 -33.54 -29.16 23.90
N GLU A 9 -33.42 -28.06 24.61
CA GLU A 9 -32.53 -26.94 24.29
C GLU A 9 -31.08 -27.44 24.30
N GLY A 10 -30.42 -27.38 23.15
CA GLY A 10 -29.00 -27.69 23.03
C GLY A 10 -28.16 -26.56 23.59
N ALA A 11 -27.68 -26.74 24.83
CA ALA A 11 -26.62 -25.93 25.42
C ALA A 11 -25.41 -25.88 24.48
N LYS A 12 -24.93 -24.66 24.19
CA LYS A 12 -23.71 -24.42 23.43
C LYS A 12 -22.55 -25.13 24.15
N SER A 13 -21.93 -26.08 23.48
CA SER A 13 -20.75 -26.79 23.97
C SER A 13 -19.62 -25.80 24.27
N ASP A 14 -19.27 -25.66 25.53
CA ASP A 14 -18.07 -24.95 25.97
C ASP A 14 -16.84 -25.59 25.34
N ARG A 15 -16.17 -24.81 24.47
CA ARG A 15 -15.01 -25.25 23.73
C ARG A 15 -13.79 -25.02 24.62
N ALA A 16 -13.35 -26.04 25.36
CA ALA A 16 -12.12 -25.98 26.14
C ALA A 16 -10.89 -25.81 25.22
N VAL A 17 -9.91 -25.00 25.66
CA VAL A 17 -8.64 -24.80 24.96
C VAL A 17 -7.50 -25.20 25.89
N TRP A 18 -6.52 -25.92 25.35
CA TRP A 18 -5.35 -26.38 26.11
C TRP A 18 -4.44 -25.19 26.43
N CYS A 19 -4.19 -24.94 27.72
CA CYS A 19 -3.25 -23.92 28.17
C CYS A 19 -1.84 -24.52 28.25
N THR A 20 -0.89 -24.01 27.47
CA THR A 20 0.50 -24.52 27.46
C THR A 20 1.33 -24.05 28.66
N GLU A 21 0.76 -23.17 29.49
CA GLU A 21 1.44 -22.60 30.65
C GLU A 21 1.11 -23.35 31.94
N CYS A 22 -0.10 -23.92 32.02
CA CYS A 22 -0.58 -24.68 33.19
C CYS A 22 -0.76 -26.18 32.92
N GLU A 23 -0.50 -26.66 31.70
CA GLU A 23 -0.72 -28.05 31.24
C GLU A 23 -2.13 -28.63 31.50
N GLU A 24 -3.15 -27.78 31.65
CA GLU A 24 -4.54 -28.18 31.90
C GLU A 24 -5.52 -27.59 30.86
N LEU A 25 -6.69 -28.22 30.73
CA LEU A 25 -7.77 -27.79 29.85
C LEU A 25 -8.61 -26.72 30.54
N VAL A 26 -8.64 -25.49 29.99
CA VAL A 26 -9.35 -24.34 30.59
C VAL A 26 -10.55 -23.94 29.73
N SER A 27 -11.67 -23.59 30.37
CA SER A 27 -12.90 -23.13 29.72
C SER A 27 -12.77 -21.69 29.22
N ILE A 28 -13.28 -21.39 28.01
CA ILE A 28 -13.24 -20.04 27.41
C ILE A 28 -14.02 -19.01 28.25
N SER A 29 -14.97 -19.44 29.08
CA SER A 29 -15.77 -18.55 29.95
C SER A 29 -14.95 -17.86 31.05
N ASP A 30 -13.79 -18.42 31.44
CA ASP A 30 -13.00 -17.94 32.59
C ASP A 30 -11.88 -16.96 32.20
N ILE A 31 -11.62 -16.77 30.89
CA ILE A 31 -10.54 -15.89 30.38
C ILE A 31 -10.90 -14.39 30.49
N THR A 32 -12.14 -14.04 30.85
CA THR A 32 -12.60 -12.64 30.86
C THR A 32 -12.36 -11.88 32.18
N LEU A 33 -11.72 -12.47 33.19
CA LEU A 33 -11.49 -11.83 34.48
C LEU A 33 -10.01 -11.63 34.89
N ASP A 34 -9.09 -11.59 33.92
CA ASP A 34 -7.70 -11.14 34.17
C ASP A 34 -7.30 -9.92 33.32
N TRP A 35 -8.29 -9.08 32.97
CA TRP A 35 -8.05 -7.78 32.32
C TRP A 35 -7.86 -6.63 33.33
N PHE A 36 -8.08 -6.86 34.63
CA PHE A 36 -8.08 -5.80 35.65
C PHE A 36 -6.82 -5.70 36.51
N ASN A 37 -5.85 -6.63 36.41
CA ASN A 37 -4.70 -6.65 37.31
C ASN A 37 -3.35 -6.27 36.68
N PHE A 38 -3.35 -5.79 35.42
CA PHE A 38 -2.12 -5.30 34.74
C PHE A 38 -1.93 -3.78 34.81
N LEU A 39 -2.74 -3.07 35.61
CA LEU A 39 -2.71 -1.61 35.76
C LEU A 39 -1.95 -1.09 37.00
N LEU A 40 -1.29 -1.95 37.79
CA LEU A 40 -0.63 -1.55 39.05
C LEU A 40 0.89 -1.81 39.13
N ILE A 41 1.57 -2.24 38.06
CA ILE A 41 3.04 -2.41 38.05
C ILE A 41 3.68 -1.63 36.89
N ALA A 42 3.37 -0.34 36.75
CA ALA A 42 4.04 0.53 35.78
C ALA A 42 4.20 1.98 36.28
N GLN A 43 4.38 2.15 37.59
CA GLN A 43 4.88 3.39 38.16
C GLN A 43 6.20 3.12 38.84
N LEU A 44 7.15 4.03 38.59
CA LEU A 44 8.53 4.09 39.06
C LEU A 44 9.57 3.48 38.11
N LEU A 45 10.00 4.27 37.12
CA LEU A 45 11.43 4.57 36.86
C LEU A 45 11.54 5.80 35.92
N PRO A 46 12.06 6.95 36.41
CA PRO A 46 12.30 8.14 35.58
C PRO A 46 13.79 8.26 35.24
N ILE A 47 14.23 8.10 33.99
CA ILE A 47 15.63 8.39 33.65
C ILE A 47 15.83 8.88 32.20
N GLN A 48 15.91 10.22 32.11
CA GLN A 48 16.86 11.05 31.34
C GLN A 48 16.95 10.88 29.81
N GLU A 49 16.30 11.82 29.14
CA GLU A 49 16.54 12.23 27.76
C GLU A 49 17.85 13.03 27.68
N GLN A 50 18.92 12.41 27.21
CA GLN A 50 20.17 13.12 26.89
C GLN A 50 20.17 13.50 25.41
N ALA A 51 19.98 14.79 25.16
CA ALA A 51 20.19 15.43 23.88
C ALA A 51 21.68 15.35 23.50
N LEU A 52 21.98 14.75 22.35
CA LEU A 52 23.31 14.79 21.75
C LEU A 52 23.58 16.22 21.22
N PRO A 53 24.78 16.79 21.46
CA PRO A 53 25.13 18.11 20.95
C PRO A 53 25.29 18.08 19.43
N ALA A 54 24.79 19.14 18.78
CA ALA A 54 25.00 19.40 17.37
C ALA A 54 26.51 19.58 17.08
N ASP A 55 27.02 18.80 16.14
CA ASP A 55 28.39 18.82 15.66
C ASP A 55 28.65 20.11 14.86
N PRO A 56 29.56 21.01 15.30
CA PRO A 56 29.84 22.26 14.59
C PRO A 56 30.71 22.09 13.33
N SER A 57 31.10 20.86 12.96
CA SER A 57 32.04 20.61 11.85
C SER A 57 31.42 20.61 10.44
N VAL A 58 30.09 20.67 10.29
CA VAL A 58 29.41 20.59 8.98
C VAL A 58 29.18 21.94 8.28
N ALA A 59 29.68 23.05 8.82
CA ALA A 59 29.42 24.41 8.33
C ALA A 59 30.34 24.90 7.18
N ALA A 60 31.00 24.02 6.43
CA ALA A 60 31.96 24.46 5.41
C ALA A 60 31.90 23.62 4.12
N LEU A 61 30.81 23.75 3.36
CA LEU A 61 30.87 23.56 1.90
C LEU A 61 30.39 24.85 1.23
N ARG A 62 31.37 25.47 0.57
CA ARG A 62 31.37 26.77 -0.10
C ARG A 62 30.20 26.93 -1.08
N ALA A 63 29.62 28.11 -1.05
CA ALA A 63 28.76 28.64 -2.11
C ALA A 63 29.51 28.63 -3.46
N PRO A 64 28.84 28.33 -4.58
CA PRO A 64 29.40 28.57 -5.91
C PRO A 64 29.57 30.06 -6.16
N ASP A 65 30.76 30.40 -6.65
CA ASP A 65 31.18 31.67 -7.22
C ASP A 65 30.11 32.30 -8.15
N GLU A 66 29.81 33.58 -7.92
CA GLU A 66 28.83 34.38 -8.67
C GLU A 66 29.41 34.98 -9.96
N ALA A 67 30.67 34.69 -10.32
CA ALA A 67 31.35 35.27 -11.49
C ALA A 67 31.17 34.50 -12.81
N SER A 68 30.47 33.37 -12.82
CA SER A 68 30.30 32.54 -14.03
C SER A 68 29.05 32.86 -14.87
N ARG A 69 28.35 33.97 -14.61
CA ARG A 69 27.03 34.31 -15.20
C ARG A 69 27.07 35.03 -16.56
N GLU A 70 28.22 35.14 -17.21
CA GLU A 70 28.30 35.84 -18.49
C GLU A 70 28.32 34.90 -19.72
N ARG A 71 27.37 35.19 -20.64
CA ARG A 71 27.18 34.68 -22.01
C ARG A 71 26.48 33.33 -22.16
N ALA A 72 25.18 33.34 -21.88
CA ALA A 72 24.26 32.51 -22.63
C ALA A 72 24.26 32.96 -24.11
N PRO A 73 24.43 32.07 -25.10
CA PRO A 73 24.24 32.42 -26.50
C PRO A 73 22.79 32.84 -26.73
N ALA A 74 22.59 33.84 -27.61
CA ALA A 74 21.28 34.35 -27.99
C ALA A 74 20.29 33.19 -28.19
N ALA A 75 19.20 33.22 -27.42
CA ALA A 75 18.13 32.25 -27.52
C ALA A 75 17.74 32.13 -28.99
N ARG A 76 17.86 30.92 -29.55
CA ARG A 76 17.25 30.59 -30.85
C ARG A 76 15.79 31.05 -30.77
N PRO A 77 15.23 31.71 -31.80
CA PRO A 77 13.83 32.10 -31.76
C PRO A 77 13.03 30.85 -31.42
N ALA A 78 12.26 30.91 -30.34
CA ALA A 78 11.38 29.84 -29.99
C ALA A 78 10.59 29.50 -31.26
N SER A 79 10.71 28.26 -31.73
CA SER A 79 9.74 27.67 -32.66
C SER A 79 8.43 27.53 -31.88
N GLY A 80 7.86 28.67 -31.50
CA GLY A 80 6.69 28.80 -30.68
C GLY A 80 5.53 28.37 -31.54
N ARG A 81 4.77 27.39 -31.03
CA ARG A 81 3.41 27.15 -31.51
C ARG A 81 2.69 28.49 -31.46
N GLY A 82 2.43 29.09 -32.62
CA GLY A 82 1.88 30.44 -32.72
C GLY A 82 0.66 30.59 -31.82
N HIS A 83 0.65 31.63 -30.98
CA HIS A 83 -0.48 31.91 -30.12
C HIS A 83 -1.64 32.39 -30.99
N ARG A 84 -2.72 31.61 -31.05
CA ARG A 84 -3.96 32.01 -31.74
C ARG A 84 -4.55 33.23 -31.00
N PRO A 85 -4.90 34.33 -31.69
CA PRO A 85 -5.54 35.47 -31.05
C PRO A 85 -6.89 35.07 -30.46
N LYS A 86 -7.20 35.55 -29.25
CA LYS A 86 -8.50 35.36 -28.60
C LYS A 86 -9.58 35.92 -29.52
N GLY A 87 -10.62 35.12 -29.82
CA GLY A 87 -11.76 35.54 -30.65
C GLY A 87 -11.73 35.12 -32.13
N SER A 88 -10.72 34.41 -32.62
CA SER A 88 -10.77 33.87 -33.99
C SER A 88 -11.88 32.81 -34.14
N THR A 89 -12.53 32.79 -35.29
CA THR A 89 -13.69 31.92 -35.60
C THR A 89 -13.32 30.69 -36.44
N THR A 90 -12.11 30.65 -37.02
CA THR A 90 -11.66 29.51 -37.84
C THR A 90 -11.29 28.30 -36.97
N PRO A 91 -11.76 27.08 -37.30
CA PRO A 91 -11.41 25.89 -36.55
C PRO A 91 -9.91 25.63 -36.65
N ARG A 92 -9.29 25.25 -35.53
CA ARG A 92 -7.87 24.90 -35.50
C ARG A 92 -7.65 23.64 -36.33
N ALA A 93 -6.73 23.70 -37.31
CA ALA A 93 -6.29 22.51 -38.01
C ALA A 93 -5.80 21.47 -37.00
N LYS A 94 -6.24 20.21 -37.15
CA LYS A 94 -5.80 19.11 -36.29
C LYS A 94 -4.30 18.86 -36.53
N SER A 95 -3.53 18.68 -35.47
CA SER A 95 -2.13 18.25 -35.59
C SER A 95 -2.06 16.84 -36.18
N ILE A 96 -0.95 16.48 -36.82
CA ILE A 96 -0.65 15.08 -37.13
C ILE A 96 -0.38 14.30 -35.84
N CYS A 97 -0.61 12.98 -35.88
CA CYS A 97 -0.30 12.09 -34.78
C CYS A 97 1.17 12.19 -34.35
N LEU A 98 1.42 12.26 -33.04
CA LEU A 98 2.78 12.36 -32.48
C LEU A 98 3.59 11.06 -32.59
N THR A 99 2.95 9.94 -32.95
CA THR A 99 3.67 8.68 -33.21
C THR A 99 4.55 8.83 -34.44
N SER A 100 5.85 8.55 -34.30
CA SER A 100 6.83 8.61 -35.38
C SER A 100 6.33 7.90 -36.64
N GLY A 101 6.30 8.61 -37.77
CA GLY A 101 5.87 8.08 -39.06
C GLY A 101 4.35 8.01 -39.30
N CYS A 102 3.51 8.40 -38.34
CA CYS A 102 2.06 8.40 -38.51
C CYS A 102 1.54 9.75 -39.04
N LEU A 103 0.94 9.75 -40.23
CA LEU A 103 0.38 10.95 -40.87
C LEU A 103 -1.10 11.19 -40.58
N ILE A 104 -1.73 10.31 -39.79
CA ILE A 104 -3.16 10.42 -39.48
C ILE A 104 -3.39 11.63 -38.55
N PRO A 105 -4.44 12.45 -38.78
CA PRO A 105 -4.78 13.55 -37.88
C PRO A 105 -4.99 13.09 -36.44
N SER A 106 -4.36 13.78 -35.49
CA SER A 106 -4.51 13.55 -34.07
C SER A 106 -5.89 13.98 -33.59
N MET A 107 -6.37 13.31 -32.55
CA MET A 107 -7.50 13.77 -31.76
C MET A 107 -7.04 14.73 -30.65
N ARG A 108 -7.75 14.72 -29.51
CA ARG A 108 -7.52 15.61 -28.37
C ARG A 108 -6.17 15.39 -27.67
N ASP A 109 -5.68 14.16 -27.67
CA ASP A 109 -4.51 13.73 -26.89
C ASP A 109 -3.20 13.71 -27.71
N GLY A 110 -3.21 14.33 -28.91
CA GLY A 110 -2.03 14.35 -29.79
C GLY A 110 -1.75 13.02 -30.51
N ARG A 111 -2.64 12.02 -30.40
CA ARG A 111 -2.53 10.74 -31.13
C ARG A 111 -3.79 10.47 -31.96
N CYS A 112 -3.64 9.74 -33.06
CA CYS A 112 -4.75 9.30 -33.90
C CYS A 112 -5.51 8.13 -33.25
N PRO A 113 -6.70 7.75 -33.76
CA PRO A 113 -7.46 6.61 -33.24
C PRO A 113 -6.66 5.32 -33.11
N ASP A 114 -5.82 5.00 -34.10
CA ASP A 114 -5.00 3.78 -34.15
C ASP A 114 -3.84 3.78 -33.15
N HIS A 115 -3.36 4.97 -32.76
CA HIS A 115 -2.24 5.15 -31.83
C HIS A 115 -2.66 5.66 -30.46
N GLN A 116 -3.96 5.63 -30.15
CA GLN A 116 -4.41 5.80 -28.78
C GLN A 116 -3.90 4.62 -27.96
N ALA A 117 -2.82 4.82 -27.21
CA ALA A 117 -2.48 3.91 -26.13
C ALA A 117 -3.72 3.77 -25.23
N ARG A 118 -4.06 2.54 -24.83
CA ARG A 118 -5.07 2.33 -23.80
C ARG A 118 -4.75 3.26 -22.64
N LYS A 119 -5.70 4.14 -22.31
CA LYS A 119 -5.61 5.04 -21.18
C LYS A 119 -5.15 4.24 -19.95
N SER A 120 -4.16 4.73 -19.23
CA SER A 120 -3.51 3.97 -18.14
C SER A 120 -4.50 3.52 -17.06
N TRP A 121 -5.60 4.26 -16.86
CA TRP A 121 -6.70 3.89 -15.96
C TRP A 121 -7.61 2.77 -16.49
N ASN A 122 -7.61 2.50 -17.81
CA ASN A 122 -8.34 1.38 -18.42
C ASN A 122 -7.55 0.06 -18.35
N ARG A 123 -6.33 0.07 -17.81
CA ARG A 123 -5.54 -1.14 -17.57
C ARG A 123 -5.80 -1.66 -16.17
N THR A 124 -6.60 -2.72 -16.07
CA THR A 124 -6.63 -3.55 -14.85
C THR A 124 -5.28 -4.24 -14.68
N SER A 125 -4.69 -4.15 -13.49
CA SER A 125 -3.44 -4.88 -13.21
C SER A 125 -3.69 -6.39 -13.21
N ALA A 126 -2.69 -7.19 -13.56
CA ALA A 126 -2.79 -8.66 -13.52
C ALA A 126 -3.24 -9.18 -12.14
N ARG A 127 -2.79 -8.50 -11.07
CA ARG A 127 -3.28 -8.72 -9.69
C ARG A 127 -4.78 -8.46 -9.57
N ASN A 128 -5.29 -7.32 -10.05
CA ASN A 128 -6.72 -7.02 -9.90
C ASN A 128 -7.60 -7.94 -10.76
N THR A 129 -7.11 -8.41 -11.91
CA THR A 129 -7.83 -9.36 -12.78
C THR A 129 -7.97 -10.74 -12.14
N SER A 130 -6.92 -11.23 -11.45
CA SER A 130 -6.89 -12.56 -10.83
C SER A 130 -7.43 -12.60 -9.39
N ARG A 131 -7.85 -11.46 -8.84
CA ARG A 131 -8.31 -11.35 -7.46
C ARG A 131 -9.62 -12.11 -7.25
N PRO A 132 -9.70 -13.07 -6.31
CA PRO A 132 -10.90 -13.84 -6.09
C PRO A 132 -12.00 -13.01 -5.39
N ARG A 133 -13.26 -13.41 -5.57
CA ARG A 133 -14.44 -12.68 -5.05
C ARG A 133 -14.48 -12.62 -3.52
N ASP A 134 -13.91 -13.62 -2.86
CA ASP A 134 -13.84 -13.76 -1.40
C ASP A 134 -12.61 -13.08 -0.78
N TRP A 135 -11.87 -12.26 -1.53
CA TRP A 135 -10.68 -11.53 -1.05
C TRP A 135 -10.88 -10.85 0.31
N SER A 136 -12.03 -10.20 0.53
CA SER A 136 -12.31 -9.53 1.80
C SER A 136 -12.29 -10.49 2.99
N LYS A 137 -12.75 -11.73 2.82
CA LYS A 137 -12.73 -12.77 3.88
C LYS A 137 -11.31 -13.25 4.13
N ARG A 138 -10.56 -13.57 3.07
CA ARG A 138 -9.15 -14.00 3.15
C ARG A 138 -8.28 -12.94 3.83
N ARG A 139 -8.48 -11.67 3.48
CA ARG A 139 -7.81 -10.53 4.12
C ARG A 139 -8.10 -10.47 5.62
N SER A 140 -9.37 -10.56 6.02
CA SER A 140 -9.75 -10.52 7.44
C SER A 140 -9.19 -11.69 8.24
N ARG A 141 -9.19 -12.90 7.66
CA ARG A 141 -8.58 -14.09 8.29
C ARG A 141 -7.08 -13.94 8.47
N THR A 142 -6.38 -13.45 7.44
CA THR A 142 -4.92 -13.19 7.51
C THR A 142 -4.60 -12.18 8.61
N LEU A 143 -5.37 -11.08 8.72
CA LEU A 143 -5.19 -10.10 9.79
C LEU A 143 -5.44 -10.67 11.19
N ALA A 144 -6.47 -11.51 11.34
CA ALA A 144 -6.79 -12.15 12.60
C ALA A 144 -5.72 -13.18 13.02
N ARG A 145 -5.28 -14.03 12.08
CA ARG A 145 -4.18 -15.01 12.26
C ARG A 145 -2.92 -14.33 12.77
N ASP A 146 -2.55 -13.22 12.15
CA ASP A 146 -1.34 -12.46 12.44
C ASP A 146 -1.51 -11.49 13.61
N ARG A 147 -2.61 -11.59 14.38
CA ARG A 147 -2.94 -10.75 15.55
C ARG A 147 -2.82 -9.26 15.26
N PHE A 148 -3.26 -8.81 14.08
CA PHE A 148 -3.15 -7.43 13.62
C PHE A 148 -1.73 -6.85 13.84
N THR A 149 -0.71 -7.65 13.51
CA THR A 149 0.68 -7.30 13.75
C THR A 149 1.52 -7.58 12.49
N CYS A 150 2.36 -6.64 12.12
CA CYS A 150 3.32 -6.78 11.03
C CYS A 150 4.27 -7.94 11.32
N GLN A 151 4.25 -8.96 10.47
CA GLN A 151 5.07 -10.16 10.62
C GLN A 151 6.58 -9.90 10.46
N ARG A 152 6.96 -8.74 9.91
CA ARG A 152 8.37 -8.37 9.71
C ARG A 152 8.97 -7.55 10.84
N CYS A 153 8.19 -6.69 11.48
CA CYS A 153 8.73 -5.71 12.45
C CYS A 153 7.88 -5.53 13.71
N GLY A 154 6.79 -6.27 13.89
CA GLY A 154 5.94 -6.19 15.09
C GLY A 154 5.04 -4.95 15.19
N SER A 155 5.07 -4.03 14.21
CA SER A 155 4.20 -2.85 14.25
C SER A 155 2.72 -3.22 14.09
N ARG A 156 1.83 -2.56 14.82
CA ARG A 156 0.36 -2.69 14.70
C ARG A 156 -0.29 -1.55 13.93
N LYS A 157 0.51 -0.65 13.34
CA LYS A 157 0.03 0.55 12.62
C LYS A 157 0.14 0.36 11.10
N GLU A 158 -0.79 0.97 10.36
CA GLU A 158 -0.83 0.99 8.88
C GLU A 158 -0.59 -0.39 8.24
N LEU A 159 -1.47 -1.35 8.57
CA LEU A 159 -1.32 -2.75 8.16
C LEU A 159 -1.96 -3.03 6.80
N GLU A 160 -1.22 -3.76 5.99
CA GLU A 160 -1.60 -4.21 4.66
C GLU A 160 -1.36 -5.72 4.55
N VAL A 161 -2.24 -6.43 3.84
CA VAL A 161 -2.05 -7.84 3.52
C VAL A 161 -1.39 -7.91 2.15
N ASP A 162 -0.18 -8.45 2.12
CA ASP A 162 0.58 -8.64 0.88
C ASP A 162 0.74 -10.13 0.56
N HIS A 163 1.17 -10.43 -0.66
CA HIS A 163 1.54 -11.78 -1.04
C HIS A 163 3.01 -12.04 -0.68
N ILE A 164 3.33 -13.23 -0.17
CA ILE A 164 4.72 -13.65 0.05
C ILE A 164 5.42 -13.78 -1.31
N VAL A 165 4.85 -14.58 -2.21
CA VAL A 165 5.20 -14.63 -3.63
C VAL A 165 4.25 -13.71 -4.41
N PRO A 166 4.73 -12.64 -5.09
CA PRO A 166 3.87 -11.75 -5.86
C PRO A 166 3.09 -12.47 -6.95
N VAL A 167 1.86 -12.02 -7.21
CA VAL A 167 1.00 -12.53 -8.31
C VAL A 167 1.69 -12.41 -9.68
N ALA A 168 2.47 -11.35 -9.89
CA ALA A 168 3.25 -11.17 -11.12
C ALA A 168 4.32 -12.27 -11.34
N ARG A 169 4.71 -12.97 -10.28
CA ARG A 169 5.65 -14.11 -10.29
C ARG A 169 4.94 -15.46 -10.08
N GLY A 170 3.61 -15.52 -10.29
CA GLY A 170 2.82 -16.74 -10.18
C GLY A 170 2.35 -17.09 -8.76
N GLY A 171 2.41 -16.16 -7.81
CA GLY A 171 1.90 -16.40 -6.46
C GLY A 171 0.38 -16.60 -6.39
N SER A 172 -0.06 -17.50 -5.51
CA SER A 172 -1.47 -17.82 -5.26
C SER A 172 -2.17 -16.80 -4.36
N TRP A 173 -3.50 -16.82 -4.33
CA TRP A 173 -4.32 -16.02 -3.40
C TRP A 173 -4.70 -16.77 -2.12
N GLU A 174 -4.04 -17.91 -1.86
CA GLU A 174 -4.27 -18.74 -0.68
C GLU A 174 -3.68 -18.11 0.58
N GLU A 175 -4.31 -18.38 1.73
CA GLU A 175 -3.94 -17.76 3.02
C GLU A 175 -2.47 -18.04 3.40
N ASP A 176 -1.91 -19.15 2.93
CA ASP A 176 -0.50 -19.54 3.12
C ASP A 176 0.47 -18.63 2.36
N ASN A 177 0.03 -18.02 1.25
CA ASN A 177 0.80 -17.05 0.48
C ASN A 177 0.50 -15.61 0.91
N LEU A 178 -0.30 -15.39 1.96
CA LEU A 178 -0.64 -14.07 2.47
C LEU A 178 0.00 -13.82 3.84
N TRP A 179 0.41 -12.58 4.07
CA TRP A 179 0.97 -12.13 5.35
C TRP A 179 0.72 -10.65 5.59
N VAL A 180 0.69 -10.27 6.87
CA VAL A 180 0.48 -8.87 7.27
C VAL A 180 1.82 -8.12 7.33
N LEU A 181 1.90 -6.99 6.62
CA LEU A 181 3.01 -6.05 6.68
C LEU A 181 2.53 -4.65 7.01
N CYS A 182 3.32 -3.88 7.75
CA CYS A 182 3.11 -2.44 7.84
C CYS A 182 3.56 -1.77 6.53
N LYS A 183 2.99 -0.60 6.22
CA LYS A 183 3.29 0.18 5.01
C LYS A 183 4.80 0.39 4.75
N ARG A 184 5.61 0.63 5.80
CA ARG A 184 7.08 0.74 5.69
C ARG A 184 7.72 -0.57 5.22
N CYS A 185 7.31 -1.70 5.79
CA CYS A 185 7.84 -3.02 5.45
C CYS A 185 7.38 -3.48 4.06
N HIS A 186 6.12 -3.21 3.72
CA HIS A 186 5.57 -3.46 2.39
C HIS A 186 6.32 -2.66 1.33
N LYS A 187 6.50 -1.34 1.51
CA LYS A 187 7.29 -0.51 0.59
C LYS A 187 8.71 -1.04 0.36
N ARG A 188 9.39 -1.49 1.42
CA ARG A 188 10.72 -2.11 1.32
C ARG A 188 10.69 -3.38 0.47
N LYS A 189 9.68 -4.24 0.68
CA LYS A 189 9.50 -5.47 -0.12
C LYS A 189 9.26 -5.15 -1.59
N THR A 190 8.32 -4.25 -1.89
CA THR A 190 8.02 -3.84 -3.26
C THR A 190 9.26 -3.29 -3.98
N TYR A 191 10.08 -2.49 -3.28
CA TYR A 191 11.32 -1.96 -3.85
C TYR A 191 12.32 -3.08 -4.18
N SER A 192 12.49 -4.06 -3.29
CA SER A 192 13.37 -5.22 -3.55
C SER A 192 12.84 -6.14 -4.66
N GLU A 193 11.53 -6.25 -4.83
CA GLU A 193 10.91 -7.12 -5.86
C GLU A 193 10.81 -6.47 -7.24
N GLY A 194 10.77 -5.13 -7.29
CA GLY A 194 10.72 -4.37 -8.54
C GLY A 194 12.07 -4.21 -9.23
N ARG A 195 13.16 -4.69 -8.63
CA ARG A 195 14.48 -4.72 -9.25
C ARG A 195 14.56 -5.98 -10.15
N PRO A 196 14.85 -5.82 -11.45
CA PRO A 196 14.93 -6.93 -12.40
C PRO A 196 16.09 -7.87 -12.06
#